data_AF-A0A7V2JI88-F1
#
_entry.id   AF-A0A7V2JI88-F1
#
_cell.length_a   1.000
_cell.length_b   1.000
_cell.length_c   1.000
_cell.angle_alpha   90.00
_cell.angle_beta   90.00
_cell.angle_gamma   90.00
#
_symmetry.space_group_name_H-M   'P 1'
#
loop_
_entity.id
_entity.type
_entity.pdbx_description
1 polymer ?
#
loop_
_entity_poly.entity_id
_entity_poly.type
_entity_poly.pdbx_seq_one_letter_code
_entity_poly.pdbx_strand_id
1 'polypeptide(L)'
;MSKWAEGEWIPIVGGAARIDVGPDGLPYAVNPKNGLGKFTDKGTWSEYPRYASDVGVGADGTLWMIGSESENYSVARWSTEDSEWINIVGEPRRIDVGPDGTPYVVNENGTVFFYNGVKWIEMPGKLTDISVGADGTIWGVGTNKQDNGSGFGIWKYVDGEWIAFAGTAVNISVGPDGKPWLVNARNEIWRMK
;
A
#
# COMPACT_ATOMS: atom_id res chain seq x y z
N MET A 1 9.70 -0.47 14.50
CA MET A 1 9.47 0.32 13.26
C MET A 1 9.86 1.77 13.54
N SER A 2 9.91 2.66 12.55
CA SER A 2 10.24 4.08 12.76
C SER A 2 9.37 5.00 11.91
N LYS A 3 9.07 6.22 12.38
CA LYS A 3 8.37 7.27 11.64
C LYS A 3 9.35 8.39 11.27
N TRP A 4 9.25 8.91 10.05
CA TRP A 4 10.00 10.10 9.64
C TRP A 4 9.28 11.36 10.12
N ALA A 5 9.96 12.20 10.90
CA ALA A 5 9.47 13.49 11.34
C ALA A 5 10.65 14.46 11.49
N GLU A 6 10.46 15.70 11.03
CA GLU A 6 11.43 16.80 11.21
C GLU A 6 12.87 16.53 10.71
N GLY A 7 13.03 15.60 9.76
CA GLY A 7 14.35 15.29 9.19
C GLY A 7 15.06 14.10 9.83
N GLU A 8 14.41 13.37 10.75
CA GLU A 8 14.99 12.20 11.41
C GLU A 8 13.99 11.02 11.52
N TRP A 9 14.53 9.83 11.74
CA TRP A 9 13.75 8.61 11.98
C TRP A 9 13.54 8.40 13.48
N ILE A 10 12.28 8.45 13.94
CA ILE A 10 11.90 8.25 15.34
C ILE A 10 11.41 6.80 15.55
N PRO A 11 11.99 6.02 16.48
CA PRO A 11 11.55 4.66 16.76
C PRO A 11 10.12 4.60 17.32
N ILE A 12 9.33 3.64 16.83
CA ILE A 12 8.00 3.26 17.34
C ILE A 12 8.05 1.79 17.79
N VAL A 13 7.50 1.54 18.98
CA VAL A 13 7.42 0.20 19.58
C VAL A 13 6.59 -0.73 18.69
N GLY A 14 7.19 -1.87 18.32
CA GLY A 14 6.57 -2.88 17.46
C GLY A 14 7.41 -3.20 16.20
N GLY A 15 6.98 -4.24 15.48
CA GLY A 15 7.53 -4.64 14.19
C GLY A 15 6.44 -4.65 13.13
N ALA A 16 6.75 -4.16 11.93
CA ALA A 16 5.82 -4.13 10.80
C ALA A 16 6.49 -4.79 9.58
N ALA A 17 5.76 -5.65 8.90
CA ALA A 17 6.09 -6.17 7.58
C ALA A 17 5.48 -5.30 6.47
N ARG A 18 4.31 -4.70 6.73
CA ARG A 18 3.64 -3.71 5.87
C ARG A 18 3.05 -2.61 6.73
N ILE A 19 2.97 -1.41 6.17
CA ILE A 19 2.48 -0.22 6.85
C ILE A 19 1.77 0.67 5.85
N ASP A 20 0.71 1.33 6.30
CA ASP A 20 0.14 2.49 5.64
C ASP A 20 -0.25 3.54 6.70
N VAL A 21 -0.47 4.80 6.30
CA VAL A 21 -0.69 5.91 7.23
C VAL A 21 -2.07 6.51 7.00
N GLY A 22 -2.90 6.49 8.04
CA GLY A 22 -4.24 7.06 7.98
C GLY A 22 -4.24 8.59 7.89
N PRO A 23 -5.41 9.19 7.62
CA PRO A 23 -5.57 10.65 7.53
C PRO A 23 -5.30 11.40 8.84
N ASP A 24 -5.32 10.70 9.98
CA ASP A 24 -4.90 11.21 11.29
C ASP A 24 -3.37 11.19 11.50
N GLY A 25 -2.60 10.71 10.52
CA GLY A 25 -1.15 10.58 10.60
C GLY A 25 -0.69 9.43 11.48
N LEU A 26 -1.60 8.54 11.87
CA LEU A 26 -1.32 7.33 12.65
C LEU A 26 -1.18 6.11 11.72
N PRO A 27 -0.16 5.27 11.96
CA PRO A 27 0.08 4.12 11.11
C PRO A 27 -0.90 2.97 11.39
N TYR A 28 -1.31 2.31 10.32
CA TYR A 28 -1.86 0.97 10.28
C TYR A 28 -0.73 0.02 9.88
N ALA A 29 -0.58 -1.11 10.55
CA ALA A 29 0.53 -2.01 10.28
C ALA A 29 0.13 -3.48 10.38
N VAL A 30 0.72 -4.27 9.48
CA VAL A 30 0.74 -5.72 9.55
C VAL A 30 2.06 -6.14 10.19
N ASN A 31 2.00 -6.87 11.31
CA ASN A 31 3.18 -7.35 12.01
C ASN A 31 3.74 -8.65 11.37
N PRO A 32 4.97 -9.10 11.71
CA PRO A 32 5.56 -10.32 11.12
C PRO A 32 4.82 -11.64 11.41
N LYS A 33 3.84 -11.63 12.32
CA LYS A 33 2.94 -12.76 12.59
C LYS A 33 1.57 -12.56 11.91
N ASN A 34 1.49 -11.65 10.94
CA ASN A 34 0.30 -11.27 10.18
C ASN A 34 -0.82 -10.59 10.99
N GLY A 35 -0.58 -10.19 12.25
CA GLY A 35 -1.57 -9.41 13.00
C GLY A 35 -1.69 -7.98 12.44
N LEU A 36 -2.90 -7.48 12.28
CA LEU A 36 -3.20 -6.14 11.79
C LEU A 36 -3.66 -5.23 12.93
N GLY A 37 -3.03 -4.07 13.07
CA GLY A 37 -3.41 -3.09 14.06
C GLY A 37 -3.25 -1.64 13.58
N LYS A 38 -3.92 -0.73 14.28
CA LYS A 38 -3.74 0.73 14.18
C LYS A 38 -3.01 1.25 15.42
N PHE A 39 -2.00 2.08 15.22
CA PHE A 39 -1.33 2.76 16.31
C PHE A 39 -2.22 3.89 16.86
N THR A 40 -2.20 4.09 18.16
CA THR A 40 -3.05 5.07 18.85
C THR A 40 -2.21 6.22 19.42
N ASP A 41 -2.85 7.37 19.65
CA ASP A 41 -2.21 8.53 20.30
C ASP A 41 -1.63 8.25 21.69
N LYS A 42 -2.06 7.13 22.32
CA LYS A 42 -1.54 6.67 23.61
C LYS A 42 -0.23 5.88 23.50
N GLY A 43 0.30 5.72 22.29
CA GLY A 43 1.53 4.96 22.03
C GLY A 43 1.33 3.44 22.03
N THR A 44 0.09 2.96 21.88
CA THR A 44 -0.26 1.54 21.88
C THR A 44 -0.94 1.13 20.58
N TRP A 45 -0.97 -0.18 20.30
CA TRP A 45 -1.68 -0.75 19.15
C TRP A 45 -3.11 -1.15 19.53
N SER A 46 -4.07 -0.82 18.65
CA SER A 46 -5.41 -1.37 18.65
C SER A 46 -5.51 -2.39 17.53
N GLU A 47 -5.75 -3.65 17.86
CA GLU A 47 -5.77 -4.76 16.91
C GLU A 47 -7.14 -4.87 16.21
N TYR A 48 -7.11 -5.28 14.94
CA TYR A 48 -8.28 -5.70 14.18
C TYR A 48 -8.40 -7.23 14.20
N PRO A 49 -9.62 -7.78 14.10
CA PRO A 49 -9.78 -9.21 13.87
C PRO A 49 -9.21 -9.58 12.49
N ARG A 50 -8.77 -10.84 12.31
CA ARG A 50 -8.11 -11.42 11.10
C ARG A 50 -6.62 -11.16 10.96
N TYR A 51 -5.99 -12.03 10.16
CA TYR A 51 -4.59 -11.94 9.78
C TYR A 51 -4.44 -11.34 8.38
N ALA A 52 -3.56 -10.36 8.22
CA ALA A 52 -3.31 -9.70 6.95
C ALA A 52 -1.90 -10.00 6.43
N SER A 53 -1.73 -9.95 5.11
CA SER A 53 -0.43 -9.89 4.45
C SER A 53 -0.10 -8.49 3.94
N ASP A 54 -1.12 -7.64 3.75
CA ASP A 54 -0.98 -6.25 3.33
C ASP A 54 -2.17 -5.39 3.79
N VAL A 55 -2.00 -4.07 3.83
CA VAL A 55 -2.99 -3.11 4.33
C VAL A 55 -2.92 -1.81 3.54
N GLY A 56 -4.07 -1.17 3.30
CA GLY A 56 -4.14 0.19 2.75
C GLY A 56 -5.29 0.99 3.38
N VAL A 57 -5.12 2.29 3.55
CA VAL A 57 -6.08 3.23 4.15
C VAL A 57 -6.17 4.50 3.31
N GLY A 58 -7.38 4.82 2.86
CA GLY A 58 -7.65 6.01 2.07
C GLY A 58 -7.63 7.29 2.91
N ALA A 59 -7.50 8.45 2.26
CA ALA A 59 -7.58 9.75 2.92
C ALA A 59 -8.96 10.03 3.55
N ASP A 60 -10.01 9.33 3.11
CA ASP A 60 -11.34 9.32 3.72
C ASP A 60 -11.43 8.43 4.97
N GLY A 61 -10.36 7.69 5.30
CA GLY A 61 -10.30 6.73 6.41
C GLY A 61 -10.78 5.32 6.07
N THR A 62 -11.16 5.05 4.81
CA THR A 62 -11.57 3.72 4.37
C THR A 62 -10.40 2.76 4.45
N LEU A 63 -10.56 1.67 5.22
CA LEU A 63 -9.53 0.67 5.47
C LEU A 63 -9.79 -0.61 4.67
N TRP A 64 -8.76 -1.06 3.94
CA TRP A 64 -8.73 -2.33 3.24
C TRP A 64 -7.55 -3.19 3.69
N MET A 65 -7.70 -4.50 3.52
CA MET A 65 -6.62 -5.48 3.75
C MET A 65 -6.58 -6.54 2.66
N ILE A 66 -5.41 -7.17 2.54
CA ILE A 66 -5.25 -8.49 1.93
C ILE A 66 -5.02 -9.49 3.05
N GLY A 67 -5.77 -10.58 3.06
CA GLY A 67 -5.62 -11.70 3.98
C GLY A 67 -4.22 -12.30 3.95
N SER A 68 -3.80 -12.91 5.05
CA SER A 68 -2.64 -13.80 5.06
C SER A 68 -2.93 -15.09 4.27
N GLU A 69 -1.94 -15.98 4.17
CA GLU A 69 -2.12 -17.31 3.60
C GLU A 69 -3.25 -18.10 4.29
N SER A 70 -3.37 -18.00 5.63
CA SER A 70 -4.46 -18.65 6.38
C SER A 70 -5.85 -18.07 6.08
N GLU A 71 -5.90 -16.89 5.48
CA GLU A 71 -7.11 -16.20 5.02
C GLU A 71 -7.30 -16.30 3.50
N ASN A 72 -6.56 -17.22 2.86
CA ASN A 72 -6.55 -17.46 1.41
C ASN A 72 -6.29 -16.21 0.57
N TYR A 73 -5.50 -15.25 1.08
CA TYR A 73 -5.22 -13.97 0.42
C TYR A 73 -6.48 -13.19 0.00
N SER A 74 -7.59 -13.40 0.70
CA SER A 74 -8.85 -12.69 0.42
C SER A 74 -8.72 -11.18 0.65
N VAL A 75 -9.35 -10.38 -0.21
CA VAL A 75 -9.42 -8.93 -0.04
C VAL A 75 -10.66 -8.54 0.74
N ALA A 76 -10.54 -7.61 1.68
CA ALA A 76 -11.66 -7.17 2.51
C ALA A 76 -11.58 -5.70 2.88
N ARG A 77 -12.76 -5.10 3.10
CA ARG A 77 -12.95 -3.73 3.58
C ARG A 77 -13.51 -3.74 5.01
N TRP A 78 -13.00 -2.89 5.87
CA TRP A 78 -13.53 -2.74 7.23
C TRP A 78 -14.86 -1.98 7.24
N SER A 79 -15.90 -2.53 7.90
CA SER A 79 -17.13 -1.83 8.26
C SER A 79 -16.99 -1.23 9.64
N THR A 80 -16.97 0.11 9.74
CA THR A 80 -16.95 0.78 11.05
C THR A 80 -18.27 0.66 11.80
N GLU A 81 -19.39 0.51 11.07
CA GLU A 81 -20.72 0.36 11.65
C GLU A 81 -20.87 -1.00 12.35
N ASP A 82 -20.47 -2.07 11.65
CA ASP A 82 -20.62 -3.44 12.15
C ASP A 82 -19.42 -3.93 12.96
N SER A 83 -18.28 -3.22 12.86
CA SER A 83 -16.99 -3.68 13.38
C SER A 83 -16.57 -5.05 12.82
N GLU A 84 -16.78 -5.23 11.51
CA GLU A 84 -16.52 -6.48 10.79
C GLU A 84 -15.86 -6.25 9.43
N TRP A 85 -15.16 -7.28 8.94
CA TRP A 85 -14.57 -7.28 7.60
C TRP A 85 -15.56 -7.77 6.56
N ILE A 86 -15.81 -6.95 5.55
CA ILE A 86 -16.61 -7.30 4.38
C ILE A 86 -15.67 -7.87 3.31
N ASN A 87 -15.79 -9.17 3.04
CA ASN A 87 -15.00 -9.83 2.01
C ASN A 87 -15.47 -9.42 0.60
N ILE A 88 -14.50 -9.14 -0.26
CA ILE A 88 -14.69 -8.86 -1.67
C ILE A 88 -13.93 -9.94 -2.45
N VAL A 89 -14.56 -10.52 -3.47
CA VAL A 89 -13.93 -11.59 -4.25
C VAL A 89 -12.73 -11.02 -5.02
N GLY A 90 -11.54 -11.59 -4.82
CA GLY A 90 -10.30 -11.22 -5.49
C GLY A 90 -9.08 -11.85 -4.80
N GLU A 91 -7.98 -11.99 -5.54
CA GLU A 91 -6.72 -12.60 -5.07
C GLU A 91 -5.52 -11.66 -5.33
N PRO A 92 -5.50 -10.45 -4.73
CA PRO A 92 -4.38 -9.53 -4.89
C PRO A 92 -3.18 -9.90 -4.00
N ARG A 93 -2.04 -9.30 -4.30
CA ARG A 93 -0.78 -9.44 -3.53
C ARG A 93 -0.27 -8.11 -2.96
N ARG A 94 -0.70 -6.99 -3.55
CA ARG A 94 -0.47 -5.62 -3.06
C ARG A 94 -1.76 -4.83 -3.11
N ILE A 95 -1.93 -3.94 -2.15
CA ILE A 95 -3.04 -3.01 -2.09
C ILE A 95 -2.57 -1.62 -1.65
N ASP A 96 -3.18 -0.60 -2.22
CA ASP A 96 -3.21 0.75 -1.67
C ASP A 96 -4.59 1.37 -1.93
N VAL A 97 -4.97 2.42 -1.20
CA VAL A 97 -6.34 2.96 -1.21
C VAL A 97 -6.32 4.44 -1.57
N GLY A 98 -7.07 4.80 -2.60
CA GLY A 98 -7.22 6.18 -3.05
C GLY A 98 -7.96 7.07 -2.04
N PRO A 99 -7.96 8.39 -2.28
CA PRO A 99 -8.54 9.36 -1.34
C PRO A 99 -10.06 9.24 -1.17
N ASP A 100 -10.74 8.57 -2.10
CA ASP A 100 -12.18 8.29 -2.07
C ASP A 100 -12.52 6.88 -1.56
N GLY A 101 -11.53 6.18 -0.99
CA GLY A 101 -11.69 4.82 -0.47
C GLY A 101 -11.62 3.72 -1.54
N THR A 102 -11.35 4.07 -2.80
CA THR A 102 -11.17 3.11 -3.90
C THR A 102 -9.88 2.30 -3.70
N PRO A 103 -9.93 0.97 -3.55
CA PRO A 103 -8.73 0.15 -3.48
C PRO A 103 -8.15 -0.07 -4.88
N TYR A 104 -6.82 0.03 -4.96
CA TYR A 104 -6.00 -0.32 -6.12
C TYR A 104 -5.12 -1.49 -5.73
N VAL A 105 -5.08 -2.52 -6.57
CA VAL A 105 -4.40 -3.77 -6.27
C VAL A 105 -3.53 -4.27 -7.41
N VAL A 106 -2.54 -5.07 -7.05
CA VAL A 106 -1.70 -5.83 -7.99
C VAL A 106 -1.77 -7.30 -7.62
N ASN A 107 -2.06 -8.18 -8.59
CA ASN A 107 -2.08 -9.64 -8.36
C ASN A 107 -0.71 -10.30 -8.62
N GLU A 108 -0.62 -11.63 -8.46
CA GLU A 108 0.63 -12.36 -8.66
C GLU A 108 1.21 -12.29 -10.07
N ASN A 109 0.36 -12.11 -11.09
CA ASN A 109 0.75 -11.97 -12.49
C ASN A 109 1.19 -10.55 -12.86
N GLY A 110 1.16 -9.64 -11.88
CA GLY A 110 1.43 -8.22 -12.02
C GLY A 110 0.30 -7.41 -12.64
N THR A 111 -0.88 -8.01 -12.85
CA THR A 111 -2.05 -7.29 -13.39
C THR A 111 -2.58 -6.33 -12.32
N VAL A 112 -2.90 -5.12 -12.76
CA VAL A 112 -3.34 -4.01 -11.92
C VAL A 112 -4.84 -3.85 -12.01
N PHE A 113 -5.52 -3.67 -10.88
CA PHE A 113 -6.97 -3.42 -10.84
C PHE A 113 -7.32 -2.30 -9.86
N PHE A 114 -8.47 -1.68 -10.07
CA PHE A 114 -9.17 -0.92 -9.03
C PHE A 114 -10.60 -1.46 -8.84
N TYR A 115 -11.18 -1.30 -7.66
CA TYR A 115 -12.57 -1.72 -7.40
C TYR A 115 -13.54 -0.54 -7.55
N ASN A 116 -14.49 -0.62 -8.47
CA ASN A 116 -15.45 0.47 -8.72
C ASN A 116 -16.70 0.43 -7.82
N GLY A 117 -16.66 -0.32 -6.71
CA GLY A 117 -17.81 -0.58 -5.84
C GLY A 117 -18.69 -1.76 -6.27
N VAL A 118 -18.49 -2.29 -7.47
CA VAL A 118 -19.24 -3.45 -8.00
C VAL A 118 -18.29 -4.58 -8.42
N LYS A 119 -17.25 -4.25 -9.17
CA LYS A 119 -16.28 -5.21 -9.72
C LYS A 119 -14.89 -4.61 -9.82
N TRP A 120 -13.91 -5.50 -9.95
CA TRP A 120 -12.55 -5.12 -10.31
C TRP A 120 -12.49 -4.69 -11.78
N ILE A 121 -11.86 -3.56 -12.03
CA ILE A 121 -11.59 -3.00 -13.36
C ILE A 121 -10.09 -3.06 -13.58
N GLU A 122 -9.68 -3.71 -14.66
CA GLU A 122 -8.28 -3.82 -15.03
C GLU A 122 -7.74 -2.46 -15.51
N MET A 123 -6.57 -2.09 -15.01
CA MET A 123 -5.77 -0.97 -15.51
C MET A 123 -4.71 -1.50 -16.47
N PRO A 124 -4.28 -0.72 -17.48
CA PRO A 124 -3.24 -1.15 -18.39
C PRO A 124 -1.91 -1.39 -17.67
N GLY A 125 -1.00 -2.14 -18.29
CA GLY A 125 0.35 -2.35 -17.79
C GLY A 125 0.48 -3.47 -16.75
N LYS A 126 1.70 -3.61 -16.22
CA LYS A 126 2.03 -4.60 -15.20
C LYS A 126 2.96 -4.03 -14.14
N LEU A 127 2.65 -4.30 -12.88
CA LEU A 127 3.38 -3.81 -11.72
C LEU A 127 3.72 -4.95 -10.76
N THR A 128 4.64 -4.68 -9.84
CA THR A 128 4.93 -5.50 -8.65
C THR A 128 4.52 -4.81 -7.35
N ASP A 129 4.35 -3.48 -7.39
CA ASP A 129 3.95 -2.64 -6.27
C ASP A 129 3.17 -1.43 -6.80
N ILE A 130 2.20 -0.94 -6.04
CA ILE A 130 1.36 0.21 -6.40
C ILE A 130 1.17 1.09 -5.17
N SER A 131 1.08 2.41 -5.37
CA SER A 131 0.66 3.31 -4.31
C SER A 131 -0.09 4.52 -4.85
N VAL A 132 -1.04 5.03 -4.06
CA VAL A 132 -1.94 6.14 -4.38
C VAL A 132 -1.82 7.22 -3.31
N GLY A 133 -1.49 8.44 -3.73
CA GLY A 133 -1.40 9.59 -2.83
C GLY A 133 -2.78 10.12 -2.45
N ALA A 134 -2.83 10.88 -1.36
CA ALA A 134 -4.06 11.56 -0.94
C ALA A 134 -4.58 12.60 -1.95
N ASP A 135 -3.76 13.02 -2.92
CA ASP A 135 -4.15 13.87 -4.04
C ASP A 135 -4.71 13.08 -5.25
N GLY A 136 -4.77 11.74 -5.14
CA GLY A 136 -5.17 10.83 -6.20
C GLY A 136 -4.06 10.47 -7.18
N THR A 137 -2.82 10.93 -6.96
CA THR A 137 -1.68 10.57 -7.81
C THR A 137 -1.33 9.10 -7.62
N ILE A 138 -1.27 8.33 -8.70
CA ILE A 138 -0.94 6.90 -8.67
C ILE A 138 0.47 6.67 -9.21
N TRP A 139 1.27 5.92 -8.47
CA TRP A 139 2.58 5.44 -8.88
C TRP A 139 2.70 3.93 -8.72
N GLY A 140 3.65 3.34 -9.44
CA GLY A 140 3.91 1.91 -9.38
C GLY A 140 5.35 1.53 -9.68
N VAL A 141 5.72 0.33 -9.23
CA VAL A 141 6.97 -0.35 -9.57
C VAL A 141 6.65 -1.41 -10.63
N GLY A 142 7.33 -1.39 -11.76
CA GLY A 142 7.05 -2.28 -12.90
C GLY A 142 7.57 -3.71 -12.71
N THR A 143 7.33 -4.59 -13.69
CA THR A 143 7.82 -5.98 -13.67
C THR A 143 9.17 -6.18 -14.35
N ASN A 144 9.63 -5.21 -15.14
CA ASN A 144 10.87 -5.32 -15.90
C ASN A 144 12.07 -5.08 -14.99
N LYS A 145 12.86 -6.13 -14.78
CA LYS A 145 14.10 -6.07 -14.02
C LYS A 145 15.11 -5.13 -14.68
N GLN A 146 15.71 -4.27 -13.87
CA GLN A 146 16.76 -3.31 -14.21
C GLN A 146 17.88 -3.40 -13.16
N ASP A 147 18.94 -2.59 -13.29
CA ASP A 147 20.08 -2.56 -12.36
C ASP A 147 20.67 -3.96 -12.09
N ASN A 148 21.11 -4.63 -13.16
CA ASN A 148 21.64 -6.00 -13.14
C ASN A 148 20.71 -7.04 -12.47
N GLY A 149 19.39 -6.81 -12.55
CA GLY A 149 18.39 -7.73 -12.03
C GLY A 149 17.96 -7.45 -10.59
N SER A 150 18.45 -6.37 -9.98
CA SER A 150 18.18 -6.05 -8.58
C SER A 150 16.95 -5.18 -8.36
N GLY A 151 16.66 -4.22 -9.24
CA GLY A 151 15.51 -3.31 -9.12
C GLY A 151 14.55 -3.37 -10.31
N PHE A 152 13.50 -2.57 -10.27
CA PHE A 152 12.49 -2.47 -11.32
C PHE A 152 12.20 -1.01 -11.68
N GLY A 153 11.68 -0.77 -12.88
CA GLY A 153 11.35 0.60 -13.34
C GLY A 153 10.25 1.27 -12.53
N ILE A 154 10.30 2.59 -12.42
CA ILE A 154 9.34 3.43 -11.69
C ILE A 154 8.36 4.04 -12.71
N TRP A 155 7.06 4.03 -12.39
CA TRP A 155 6.02 4.47 -13.31
C TRP A 155 4.99 5.36 -12.60
N LYS A 156 4.53 6.41 -13.30
CA LYS A 156 3.40 7.26 -12.87
C LYS A 156 2.21 7.04 -13.81
N TYR A 157 1.01 6.89 -13.26
CA TYR A 157 -0.20 6.81 -14.08
C TYR A 157 -0.73 8.21 -14.40
N VAL A 158 -0.89 8.52 -15.69
CA VAL A 158 -1.37 9.81 -16.19
C VAL A 158 -2.28 9.55 -17.39
N ASP A 159 -3.50 10.08 -17.35
CA ASP A 159 -4.45 10.08 -18.48
C ASP A 159 -4.66 8.71 -19.15
N GLY A 160 -4.65 7.63 -18.36
CA GLY A 160 -4.86 6.27 -18.89
C GLY A 160 -3.58 5.51 -19.20
N GLU A 161 -2.41 6.10 -19.04
CA GLU A 161 -1.13 5.52 -19.43
C GLU A 161 -0.10 5.53 -18.29
N TRP A 162 0.85 4.59 -18.34
CA TRP A 162 2.00 4.57 -17.43
C TRP A 162 3.19 5.27 -18.07
N ILE A 163 3.64 6.36 -17.45
CA ILE A 163 4.81 7.13 -17.86
C ILE A 163 6.02 6.68 -17.03
N ALA A 164 7.10 6.26 -17.70
CA ALA A 164 8.33 5.83 -17.04
C ALA A 164 9.11 7.00 -16.43
N PHE A 165 9.66 6.79 -15.24
CA PHE A 165 10.60 7.71 -14.58
C PHE A 165 11.96 7.03 -14.39
N ALA A 166 13.01 7.85 -14.40
CA ALA A 166 14.37 7.37 -14.23
C ALA A 166 14.60 6.81 -12.82
N GLY A 167 15.41 5.75 -12.73
CA GLY A 167 15.76 5.07 -11.49
C GLY A 167 15.11 3.70 -11.37
N THR A 168 15.42 3.02 -10.26
CA THR A 168 14.87 1.71 -9.94
C THR A 168 14.35 1.68 -8.51
N ALA A 169 13.30 0.89 -8.29
CA ALA A 169 12.71 0.66 -6.98
C ALA A 169 12.29 -0.81 -6.84
N VAL A 170 12.13 -1.24 -5.60
CA VAL A 170 11.48 -2.50 -5.23
C VAL A 170 10.20 -2.27 -4.43
N ASN A 171 10.08 -1.10 -3.77
CA ASN A 171 8.86 -0.65 -3.13
C ASN A 171 8.62 0.85 -3.33
N ILE A 172 7.35 1.24 -3.29
CA ILE A 172 6.90 2.62 -3.48
C ILE A 172 5.78 2.98 -2.51
N SER A 173 5.77 4.23 -2.04
CA SER A 173 4.67 4.83 -1.28
C SER A 173 4.52 6.30 -1.66
N VAL A 174 3.30 6.79 -1.86
CA VAL A 174 3.03 8.15 -2.34
C VAL A 174 2.52 9.01 -1.20
N GLY A 175 3.20 10.14 -0.95
CA GLY A 175 2.79 11.08 0.09
C GLY A 175 1.58 11.93 -0.32
N PRO A 176 1.01 12.72 0.63
CA PRO A 176 -0.12 13.62 0.34
C PRO A 176 0.20 14.73 -0.68
N ASP A 177 1.48 15.00 -0.94
CA ASP A 177 1.95 15.95 -1.95
C ASP A 177 2.10 15.32 -3.35
N GLY A 178 1.64 14.08 -3.54
CA GLY A 178 1.73 13.33 -4.79
C GLY A 178 3.14 12.84 -5.13
N LYS A 179 4.09 13.01 -4.20
CA LYS A 179 5.50 12.64 -4.42
C LYS A 179 5.80 11.25 -3.86
N PRO A 180 6.40 10.36 -4.66
CA PRO A 180 6.76 9.04 -4.19
C PRO A 180 8.01 9.05 -3.31
N TRP A 181 7.95 8.23 -2.26
CA TRP A 181 9.08 7.65 -1.55
C TRP A 181 9.35 6.26 -2.11
N LEU A 182 10.62 5.93 -2.28
CA LEU A 182 11.08 4.73 -2.96
C LEU A 182 12.10 4.01 -2.09
N VAL A 183 12.03 2.69 -2.06
CA VAL A 183 13.11 1.84 -1.57
C VAL A 183 13.67 1.09 -2.76
N ASN A 184 14.99 1.13 -2.93
CA ASN A 184 15.66 0.36 -3.98
C ASN A 184 16.20 -0.98 -3.45
N ALA A 185 16.76 -1.79 -4.35
CA ALA A 185 17.26 -3.13 -4.03
C ALA A 185 18.44 -3.16 -3.05
N ARG A 186 19.06 -2.01 -2.78
CA ARG A 186 20.15 -1.83 -1.82
C ARG A 186 19.65 -1.32 -0.46
N ASN A 187 18.33 -1.29 -0.25
CA ASN A 187 17.65 -0.72 0.92
C ASN A 187 17.87 0.79 1.10
N GLU A 188 18.26 1.50 0.05
CA GLU A 188 18.37 2.95 0.09
C GLU A 188 16.97 3.57 -0.06
N ILE A 189 16.71 4.62 0.72
CA ILE A 189 15.45 5.36 0.72
C ILE A 189 15.62 6.66 -0.08
N TRP A 190 14.71 6.89 -1.02
CA TRP A 190 14.71 8.07 -1.89
C TRP A 190 13.35 8.76 -1.82
N ARG A 191 13.35 10.10 -1.96
CA ARG A 191 12.13 10.89 -2.18
C ARG A 191 12.27 11.65 -3.49
N MET A 192 11.26 11.57 -4.34
CA MET A 192 11.24 12.35 -5.57
C MET A 192 11.03 13.84 -5.24
N LYS A 193 11.79 14.72 -5.90
CA LYS A 193 11.77 16.17 -5.65
C LYS A 193 10.65 16.88 -6.41
#